data_AF-A0A376KT12-F1
#
_entry.id   AF-A0A376KT12-F1
#
_cell.length_a   1.000
_cell.length_b   1.000
_cell.length_c   1.000
_cell.angle_alpha   90.00
_cell.angle_beta   90.00
_cell.angle_gamma   90.00
#
_symmetry.space_group_name_H-M   'P 1'
#
loop_
_entity.id
_entity.type
_entity.pdbx_description
1 polymer ?
#
loop_
_entity_poly.entity_id
_entity_poly.type
_entity_poly.pdbx_seq_one_letter_code
_entity_poly.pdbx_strand_id
1 'polypeptide(L)'
;MVKQGQGGRIINITSVHEHTPLPDASAYTAAKHALGGLTKAMALELVRHKILVNAVAPGAIATPMNGMDDSDVKARRGAFDSSAAFWRNV
;
A
#
# COMPACT_ATOMS: atom_id res chain seq x y z
N MET A 1 -21.86 5.79 -1.60
CA MET A 1 -21.48 6.14 -0.20
C MET A 1 -21.89 7.55 0.17
N VAL A 2 -21.36 8.61 -0.48
CA VAL A 2 -21.77 10.00 -0.17
C VAL A 2 -23.29 10.20 -0.28
N LYS A 3 -23.88 9.87 -1.44
CA LYS A 3 -25.35 9.93 -1.65
C LYS A 3 -26.14 9.03 -0.69
N GLN A 4 -25.54 7.92 -0.22
CA GLN A 4 -26.19 6.99 0.72
C GLN A 4 -26.24 7.56 2.15
N GLY A 5 -25.37 8.51 2.51
CA GLY A 5 -25.42 9.25 3.78
C GLY A 5 -25.01 8.48 5.04
N GLN A 6 -24.67 7.19 4.93
CA GLN A 6 -24.33 6.32 6.06
C GLN A 6 -22.81 6.21 6.32
N GLY A 7 -21.99 6.89 5.51
CA GLY A 7 -20.54 6.79 5.56
C GLY A 7 -20.01 5.50 4.92
N GLY A 8 -18.83 5.05 5.37
CA GLY A 8 -18.29 3.73 5.06
C GLY A 8 -16.76 3.67 5.00
N ARG A 9 -16.20 2.70 4.28
CA ARG A 9 -14.76 2.43 4.20
C ARG A 9 -14.31 2.18 2.76
N ILE A 10 -13.16 2.72 2.39
CA ILE A 10 -12.44 2.43 1.15
C ILE A 10 -11.05 1.97 1.54
N ILE A 11 -10.63 0.81 1.02
CA ILE A 11 -9.29 0.24 1.25
C ILE A 11 -8.59 0.08 -0.10
N ASN A 12 -7.53 0.85 -0.29
CA ASN A 12 -6.69 0.75 -1.48
C ASN A 12 -5.56 -0.26 -1.25
N ILE A 13 -5.24 -1.04 -2.29
CA ILE A 13 -4.10 -1.96 -2.25
C ILE A 13 -2.91 -1.29 -2.93
N THR A 14 -2.00 -0.73 -2.14
CA THR A 14 -0.77 -0.13 -2.63
C THR A 14 0.32 -1.20 -2.72
N SER A 15 1.51 -0.92 -2.19
CA SER A 15 2.68 -1.79 -2.15
C SER A 15 3.68 -1.15 -1.20
N VAL A 16 4.58 -1.92 -0.61
CA VAL A 16 5.76 -1.33 0.05
C VAL A 16 6.56 -0.42 -0.87
N HIS A 17 6.45 -0.62 -2.19
CA HIS A 17 7.05 0.25 -3.20
C HIS A 17 6.33 1.60 -3.38
N GLU A 18 5.30 1.88 -2.58
CA GLU A 18 4.80 3.23 -2.30
C GLU A 18 5.79 4.07 -1.49
N HIS A 19 6.69 3.43 -0.71
CA HIS A 19 7.67 4.13 0.13
C HIS A 19 9.10 3.75 -0.24
N THR A 20 9.31 2.53 -0.74
CA THR A 20 10.65 2.01 -1.10
C THR A 20 10.66 1.67 -2.59
N PRO A 21 11.03 2.60 -3.49
CA PRO A 21 11.11 2.37 -4.93
C PRO A 21 11.81 1.07 -5.32
N LEU A 22 11.28 0.40 -6.34
CA LEU A 22 11.88 -0.81 -6.90
C LEU A 22 12.66 -0.43 -8.19
N PRO A 23 13.99 -0.70 -8.26
CA PRO A 23 14.74 -0.55 -9.49
C PRO A 23 14.09 -1.30 -10.66
N ASP A 24 14.22 -0.76 -11.86
CA ASP A 24 13.65 -1.30 -13.12
C ASP A 24 12.11 -1.40 -13.16
N ALA A 25 11.41 -0.88 -12.14
CA ALA A 25 9.96 -0.86 -12.05
C ALA A 25 9.42 0.56 -11.83
N SER A 26 9.90 1.51 -12.64
CA SER A 26 9.57 2.95 -12.49
C SER A 26 8.07 3.24 -12.61
N ALA A 27 7.40 2.67 -13.62
CA ALA A 27 5.96 2.85 -13.83
C ALA A 27 5.14 2.27 -12.65
N TYR A 28 5.52 1.09 -12.16
CA TYR A 28 4.87 0.47 -11.01
C TYR A 28 5.07 1.31 -9.74
N THR A 29 6.30 1.74 -9.48
CA THR A 29 6.64 2.60 -8.34
C THR A 29 5.87 3.91 -8.38
N ALA A 30 5.82 4.58 -9.54
CA ALA A 30 5.08 5.81 -9.73
C ALA A 30 3.57 5.62 -9.48
N ALA A 31 2.98 4.56 -10.04
CA ALA A 31 1.56 4.24 -9.83
C ALA A 31 1.24 3.98 -8.35
N LYS A 32 2.10 3.25 -7.63
CA LYS A 32 1.89 2.94 -6.21
C LYS A 32 2.09 4.16 -5.30
N HIS A 33 3.07 5.03 -5.58
CA HIS A 33 3.19 6.33 -4.91
C HIS A 33 1.96 7.22 -5.17
N ALA A 34 1.50 7.30 -6.43
CA ALA A 34 0.32 8.08 -6.78
C ALA A 34 -0.94 7.59 -6.06
N LEU A 35 -1.12 6.27 -5.94
CA LEU A 35 -2.23 5.69 -5.19
C LEU A 35 -2.14 6.01 -3.68
N GLY A 36 -0.93 6.03 -3.11
CA GLY A 36 -0.68 6.49 -1.75
C GLY A 36 -1.10 7.95 -1.53
N GLY A 37 -0.68 8.84 -2.43
CA GLY A 37 -1.09 10.24 -2.44
C GLY A 37 -2.60 10.42 -2.59
N LEU A 38 -3.21 9.68 -3.52
CA LEU A 38 -4.66 9.68 -3.74
C LEU A 38 -5.42 9.22 -2.49
N THR A 39 -4.95 8.19 -1.80
CA THR A 39 -5.54 7.69 -0.55
C THR A 39 -5.61 8.81 0.49
N LYS A 40 -4.52 9.56 0.67
CA LYS A 40 -4.44 10.68 1.62
C LYS A 40 -5.36 11.83 1.22
N ALA A 41 -5.38 12.21 -0.05
CA ALA A 41 -6.26 13.25 -0.56
C ALA A 41 -7.74 12.89 -0.34
N MET A 42 -8.15 11.70 -0.75
CA MET A 42 -9.51 11.21 -0.57
C MET A 42 -9.91 11.10 0.90
N ALA A 43 -9.01 10.70 1.79
CA ALA A 43 -9.28 10.65 3.21
C ALA A 43 -9.69 12.03 3.76
N LEU A 44 -8.98 13.08 3.37
CA LEU A 44 -9.28 14.46 3.78
C LEU A 44 -10.59 14.96 3.15
N GLU A 45 -10.82 14.67 1.88
CA GLU A 45 -12.03 15.12 1.18
C GLU A 45 -13.30 14.44 1.70
N LEU A 46 -13.20 13.16 2.07
CA LEU A 46 -14.36 12.33 2.37
C LEU A 46 -14.66 12.18 3.87
N VAL A 47 -13.78 12.67 4.76
CA VAL A 47 -13.97 12.57 6.23
C VAL A 47 -15.29 13.20 6.68
N ARG A 48 -15.67 14.34 6.10
CA ARG A 48 -16.94 15.05 6.38
C ARG A 48 -18.18 14.20 6.07
N HIS A 49 -18.02 13.17 5.24
CA HIS A 49 -19.07 12.23 4.86
C HIS A 49 -19.02 10.93 5.68
N LYS A 50 -18.19 10.87 6.74
CA LYS A 50 -17.98 9.66 7.57
C LYS A 50 -17.44 8.47 6.78
N ILE A 51 -16.68 8.75 5.71
CA ILE A 51 -16.01 7.73 4.88
C ILE A 51 -14.52 7.75 5.22
N LEU A 52 -14.00 6.62 5.68
CA LEU A 52 -12.55 6.47 5.92
C LEU A 52 -11.90 5.84 4.69
N VAL A 53 -10.76 6.38 4.30
CA VAL A 53 -9.96 5.88 3.17
C VAL A 53 -8.58 5.55 3.70
N ASN A 54 -8.18 4.29 3.58
CA ASN A 54 -6.87 3.81 4.01
C ASN A 54 -6.24 2.94 2.91
N ALA A 55 -4.95 2.66 3.05
CA ALA A 55 -4.22 1.76 2.18
C ALA A 55 -3.61 0.60 2.97
N VAL A 56 -3.49 -0.54 2.30
CA VAL A 56 -2.65 -1.66 2.73
C VAL A 56 -1.50 -1.74 1.74
N ALA A 57 -0.27 -1.82 2.25
CA ALA A 57 0.97 -1.89 1.46
C ALA A 57 1.63 -3.28 1.60
N PRO A 58 1.29 -4.26 0.74
CA PRO A 58 1.92 -5.57 0.80
C PRO A 58 3.42 -5.50 0.44
N GLY A 59 4.21 -6.30 1.16
CA GLY A 59 5.58 -6.65 0.78
C GLY A 59 5.61 -7.78 -0.26
N ALA A 60 6.67 -8.59 -0.26
CA ALA A 60 6.71 -9.80 -1.09
C ALA A 60 5.64 -10.82 -0.63
N ILE A 61 4.77 -11.24 -1.54
CA ILE A 61 3.69 -12.23 -1.30
C ILE A 61 3.77 -13.29 -2.40
N ALA A 62 3.72 -14.58 -2.07
CA ALA A 62 3.79 -15.65 -3.06
C ALA A 62 2.49 -15.68 -3.87
N THR A 63 2.55 -15.14 -5.09
CA THR A 63 1.43 -15.14 -6.02
C THR A 63 1.92 -15.48 -7.43
N PRO A 64 1.04 -15.89 -8.35
CA PRO A 64 1.44 -16.11 -9.75
C PRO A 64 2.03 -14.86 -10.43
N MET A 65 1.65 -13.66 -10.00
CA MET A 65 2.12 -12.37 -10.57
C MET A 65 3.65 -12.24 -10.52
N ASN A 66 4.27 -12.76 -9.48
CA ASN A 66 5.69 -12.64 -9.24
C ASN A 66 6.46 -13.95 -9.46
N GLY A 67 5.77 -15.04 -9.82
CA GLY A 67 6.39 -16.36 -10.06
C GLY A 67 7.13 -16.90 -8.85
N MET A 68 6.75 -16.46 -7.64
CA MET A 68 7.40 -16.80 -6.38
C MET A 68 6.60 -17.86 -5.63
N ASP A 69 7.29 -18.74 -4.92
CA ASP A 69 6.69 -19.61 -3.92
C ASP A 69 6.95 -19.11 -2.48
N ASP A 70 6.44 -19.85 -1.49
CA ASP A 70 6.57 -19.49 -0.08
C ASP A 70 8.04 -19.48 0.41
N SER A 71 8.93 -20.24 -0.24
CA SER A 71 10.34 -20.28 0.10
C SER A 71 11.04 -18.98 -0.35
N ASP A 72 10.71 -18.48 -1.53
CA ASP A 72 11.20 -17.19 -2.05
C ASP A 72 10.78 -16.02 -1.14
N VAL A 73 9.52 -16.05 -0.67
CA VAL A 73 9.01 -15.03 0.24
C VAL A 73 9.71 -15.08 1.59
N LYS A 74 9.93 -16.28 2.15
CA LYS A 74 10.66 -16.43 3.41
C LYS A 74 12.09 -15.92 3.31
N ALA A 75 12.78 -16.19 2.21
CA ALA A 75 14.12 -15.67 1.97
C ALA A 75 14.15 -14.13 1.95
N ARG A 76 13.11 -13.50 1.38
CA ARG A 76 12.99 -12.03 1.29
C ARG A 76 12.48 -11.36 2.57
N ARG A 77 11.75 -12.07 3.44
CA ARG A 77 11.27 -11.53 4.74
C ARG A 77 12.41 -11.08 5.65
N GLY A 78 13.51 -11.85 5.71
CA GLY A 78 14.67 -11.50 6.55
C GLY A 78 15.36 -10.20 6.14
N ALA A 79 15.27 -9.81 4.86
CA ALA A 79 15.79 -8.53 4.36
C ALA A 79 14.85 -7.34 4.59
N PHE A 80 13.57 -7.60 4.87
CA PHE A 80 12.54 -6.57 5.07
C PHE A 80 12.39 -6.15 6.54
N ASP A 81 12.63 -7.07 7.48
CA ASP A 81 12.48 -6.80 8.91
C ASP A 81 13.55 -5.82 9.45
N SER A 82 14.70 -5.73 8.79
CA SER A 82 15.74 -4.75 9.10
C SER A 82 15.40 -3.31 8.70
N SER A 83 14.45 -3.10 7.77
CA SER A 83 13.93 -1.78 7.40
C SER A 83 12.65 -1.40 8.14
N ALA A 84 12.03 -2.34 8.88
CA ALA A 84 10.87 -2.08 9.73
C ALA A 84 11.13 -1.06 10.86
N ALA A 85 12.41 -0.77 11.17
CA ALA A 85 12.81 0.36 12.02
C ALA A 85 12.30 1.72 11.50
N PHE A 86 12.06 1.86 10.20
CA PHE A 86 11.52 3.07 9.57
C PHE A 86 10.09 3.40 10.02
N TRP A 87 9.24 2.39 10.25
CA TRP A 87 7.84 2.55 10.65
C TRP A 87 7.64 2.99 12.11
N ARG A 88 8.71 3.07 12.91
CA ARG A 88 8.61 3.54 14.31
C ARG A 88 8.60 5.08 14.44
N ASN A 89 8.88 5.82 13.37
CA ASN A 89 9.10 7.27 13.41
C ASN A 89 8.21 8.08 12.44
N VAL A 90 7.12 7.49 11.93
CA VAL A 90 6.08 8.20 11.16
C VAL A 90 4.69 7.91 11.69
#